data_AF-A0A7H0GM23-F1
#
_entry.id   AF-A0A7H0GM23-F1
#
_cell.length_a   1.000
_cell.length_b   1.000
_cell.length_c   1.000
_cell.angle_alpha   90.00
_cell.angle_beta   90.00
_cell.angle_gamma   90.00
#
_symmetry.space_group_name_H-M   'P 1'
#
loop_
_entity.id
_entity.type
_entity.pdbx_description
1 polymer ?
#
loop_
_entity_poly.entity_id
_entity_poly.type
_entity_poly.pdbx_seq_one_letter_code
_entity_poly.pdbx_strand_id
1 'polypeptide(L)'
;MVTYTITVSNLGDTPLAGVSVTDPMSGLSALNIAWPDPAAPGSLPKGGVATATATYSIKAADVTAGQVLNTATAQAPPVAGVAVGSVSDTASIQTTTAPSVIAQNVPTLGEWGVIILSSLMAMLGLTRIRRRKF
;
A
#
# COMPACT_ATOMS: atom_id res chain seq x y z
N MET A 1 -4.99 9.15 5.39
CA MET A 1 -4.15 8.79 6.56
C MET A 1 -4.73 7.53 7.17
N VAL A 2 -3.89 6.65 7.69
CA VAL A 2 -4.24 5.44 8.42
C VAL A 2 -3.74 5.60 9.85
N THR A 3 -4.52 5.14 10.82
CA THR A 3 -4.08 5.01 12.21
C THR A 3 -3.91 3.52 12.53
N TYR A 4 -2.72 3.15 12.99
CA TYR A 4 -2.41 1.82 13.48
C TYR A 4 -2.53 1.78 15.00
N THR A 5 -3.16 0.73 15.50
CA THR A 5 -3.24 0.39 16.92
C THR A 5 -2.63 -0.98 17.12
N ILE A 6 -1.57 -1.06 17.93
CA ILE A 6 -0.84 -2.28 18.24
C ILE A 6 -1.11 -2.59 19.71
N THR A 7 -1.59 -3.81 19.97
CA THR A 7 -1.90 -4.28 21.32
C THR A 7 -0.86 -5.30 21.76
N VAL A 8 -0.19 -5.05 22.88
CA VAL A 8 0.83 -5.94 23.44
C VAL A 8 0.32 -6.49 24.77
N SER A 9 0.14 -7.81 24.84
CA SER A 9 -0.42 -8.49 26.01
C SER A 9 0.62 -9.39 26.66
N ASN A 10 0.76 -9.31 27.98
CA ASN A 10 1.53 -10.29 28.75
C ASN A 10 0.61 -11.44 29.19
N LEU A 11 0.66 -12.55 28.46
CA LEU A 11 -0.12 -13.76 28.76
C LEU A 11 0.60 -14.72 29.73
N GLY A 12 1.83 -14.40 30.15
CA GLY A 12 2.60 -15.21 31.09
C GLY A 12 2.23 -14.95 32.55
N ASP A 13 2.83 -15.74 33.44
CA ASP A 13 2.56 -15.64 34.88
C ASP A 13 3.45 -14.64 35.63
N THR A 14 4.45 -14.06 34.94
CA THR A 14 5.44 -13.16 35.54
C THR A 14 5.32 -11.76 34.93
N PRO A 15 5.38 -10.68 35.73
CA PRO A 15 5.43 -9.32 35.19
C PRO A 15 6.69 -9.11 34.33
N LEU A 16 6.52 -8.38 33.23
CA LEU A 16 7.61 -8.00 32.33
C LEU A 16 8.03 -6.56 32.62
N ALA A 17 9.32 -6.29 32.47
CA ALA A 17 9.91 -4.95 32.56
C ALA A 17 10.83 -4.71 31.37
N GLY A 18 10.94 -3.45 30.94
CA GLY A 18 11.71 -3.08 29.75
C GLY A 18 11.08 -3.57 28.45
N VAL A 19 9.76 -3.73 28.41
CA VAL A 19 9.03 -4.06 27.18
C VAL A 19 9.18 -2.90 26.20
N SER A 20 9.51 -3.21 24.95
CA SER A 20 9.64 -2.22 23.87
C SER A 20 8.85 -2.66 22.65
N VAL A 21 8.25 -1.68 21.95
CA VAL A 21 7.53 -1.89 20.68
C VAL A 21 8.24 -1.09 19.59
N THR A 22 8.50 -1.74 18.46
CA THR A 22 9.17 -1.13 17.30
C THR A 22 8.39 -1.43 16.03
N ASP A 23 8.45 -0.53 15.07
CA ASP A 23 7.85 -0.71 13.74
C ASP A 23 8.79 -0.08 12.70
N PRO A 24 9.34 -0.86 11.74
CA PRO A 24 10.31 -0.37 10.78
C PRO A 24 9.67 0.34 9.57
N MET A 25 8.34 0.52 9.54
CA MET A 25 7.65 1.14 8.41
C MET A 25 8.13 2.58 8.16
N SER A 26 8.64 2.84 6.95
CA SER A 26 9.18 4.15 6.57
C SER A 26 8.09 5.22 6.41
N GLY A 27 8.18 6.28 7.21
CA GLY A 27 7.22 7.38 7.22
C GLY A 27 6.02 7.15 8.15
N LEU A 28 6.07 6.10 8.97
CA LEU A 28 5.21 5.96 10.15
C LEU A 28 5.58 7.04 11.18
N SER A 29 4.59 7.63 11.84
CA SER A 29 4.85 8.55 12.95
C SER A 29 5.51 7.83 14.12
N ALA A 30 6.08 8.58 15.06
CA ALA A 30 6.54 8.00 16.33
C ALA A 30 5.42 7.21 17.01
N LEU A 31 5.75 6.06 17.57
CA LEU A 31 4.82 5.24 18.36
C LEU A 31 4.52 5.96 19.68
N ASN A 32 3.24 6.21 19.93
CA ASN A 32 2.75 6.65 21.22
C ASN A 32 2.22 5.45 22.00
N ILE A 33 2.92 5.04 23.06
CA ILE A 33 2.60 3.85 23.84
C ILE A 33 1.91 4.24 25.16
N ALA A 34 0.67 3.79 25.31
CA ALA A 34 -0.06 3.81 26.56
C ALA A 34 0.25 2.54 27.36
N TRP A 35 0.97 2.71 28.46
CA TRP A 35 1.25 1.62 29.41
C TRP A 35 0.12 1.51 30.45
N PRO A 36 -0.12 0.31 31.03
CA PRO A 36 -1.08 0.13 32.11
C PRO A 36 -0.82 1.04 33.31
N ASP A 37 0.46 1.24 33.62
CA ASP A 37 0.93 2.20 34.61
C ASP A 37 1.72 3.32 33.90
N PRO A 38 1.14 4.52 33.75
CA PRO A 38 1.82 5.67 33.15
C PRO A 38 3.08 6.11 33.90
N ALA A 39 3.20 5.78 35.19
CA ALA A 39 4.38 6.12 36.00
C ALA A 39 5.54 5.12 35.79
N ALA A 40 5.28 3.97 35.15
CA ALA A 40 6.27 2.93 34.88
C ALA A 40 6.28 2.47 33.41
N PRO A 41 6.70 3.32 32.46
CA PRO A 41 6.82 2.93 31.06
C PRO A 41 7.69 1.68 30.86
N GLY A 42 7.26 0.77 30.00
CA GLY A 42 7.94 -0.50 29.75
C GLY A 42 7.60 -1.61 30.75
N SER A 43 6.80 -1.32 31.78
CA SER A 43 6.28 -2.31 32.72
C SER A 43 4.96 -2.90 32.21
N LEU A 44 4.87 -4.22 32.18
CA LEU A 44 3.67 -4.94 31.77
C LEU A 44 3.36 -6.05 32.77
N PRO A 45 2.39 -5.86 33.68
CA PRO A 45 2.05 -6.85 34.70
C PRO A 45 1.49 -8.12 34.06
N LYS A 46 1.37 -9.19 34.85
CA LYS A 46 0.67 -10.41 34.44
C LYS A 46 -0.75 -10.06 33.95
N GLY A 47 -1.12 -10.52 32.76
CA GLY A 47 -2.40 -10.21 32.13
C GLY A 47 -2.56 -8.75 31.69
N GLY A 48 -1.52 -7.92 31.84
CA GLY A 48 -1.52 -6.52 31.46
C GLY A 48 -1.47 -6.34 29.95
N VAL A 49 -1.96 -5.18 29.50
CA VAL A 49 -2.02 -4.79 28.09
C VAL A 49 -1.47 -3.38 27.90
N ALA A 50 -0.51 -3.22 27.00
CA ALA A 50 -0.05 -1.92 26.52
C ALA A 50 -0.54 -1.68 25.09
N THR A 51 -0.86 -0.44 24.77
CA THR A 51 -1.38 -0.06 23.45
C THR A 51 -0.46 0.97 22.81
N ALA A 52 0.13 0.65 21.66
CA ALA A 52 0.91 1.58 20.86
C ALA A 52 0.08 2.11 19.68
N THR A 53 0.14 3.41 19.44
CA THR A 53 -0.56 4.06 18.32
C THR A 53 0.42 4.82 17.45
N ALA A 54 0.23 4.74 16.13
CA ALA A 54 0.96 5.53 15.15
C ALA A 54 0.10 5.81 13.93
N THR A 55 0.50 6.80 13.14
CA THR A 55 -0.22 7.24 11.95
C THR A 55 0.68 7.17 10.73
N TYR A 56 0.09 6.81 9.59
CA TYR A 56 0.76 6.73 8.31
C TYR A 56 -0.03 7.45 7.23
N SER A 57 0.66 8.29 6.45
CA SER A 57 0.08 8.94 5.29
C SER A 57 0.31 8.10 4.04
N ILE A 58 -0.76 7.58 3.45
CA ILE A 58 -0.72 6.80 2.20
C ILE A 58 -0.07 7.63 1.09
N LYS A 59 0.91 7.03 0.42
CA LYS A 59 1.68 7.63 -0.67
C LYS A 59 1.19 7.09 -2.01
N ALA A 60 1.50 7.80 -3.09
CA ALA A 60 1.22 7.33 -4.45
C ALA A 60 1.91 5.98 -4.77
N ALA A 61 3.09 5.73 -4.19
CA ALA A 61 3.78 4.45 -4.31
C ALA A 61 2.99 3.29 -3.68
N ASP A 62 2.30 3.53 -2.56
CA ASP A 62 1.46 2.52 -1.91
C ASP A 62 0.25 2.20 -2.79
N VAL A 63 -0.40 3.23 -3.35
CA VAL A 63 -1.50 3.08 -4.31
C VAL A 63 -1.05 2.28 -5.53
N THR A 64 0.16 2.55 -6.04
CA THR A 64 0.75 1.81 -7.17
C THR A 64 1.06 0.36 -6.79
N ALA A 65 1.49 0.12 -5.55
CA ALA A 65 1.72 -1.22 -5.01
C ALA A 65 0.42 -1.98 -4.69
N GLY A 66 -0.73 -1.30 -4.66
CA GLY A 66 -2.03 -1.89 -4.40
C GLY A 66 -2.30 -2.21 -2.92
N GLN A 67 -1.31 -2.04 -2.04
CA GLN A 67 -1.46 -2.27 -0.61
C GLN A 67 -0.41 -1.53 0.22
N VAL A 68 -0.73 -1.35 1.50
CA VAL A 68 0.18 -0.92 2.57
C VAL A 68 0.35 -2.07 3.55
N LEU A 69 1.60 -2.46 3.82
CA LEU A 69 1.97 -3.45 4.84
C LEU A 69 2.63 -2.73 6.02
N ASN A 70 2.24 -3.11 7.24
CA ASN A 70 2.81 -2.59 8.47
C ASN A 70 3.10 -3.74 9.42
N THR A 71 4.34 -3.84 9.93
CA THR A 71 4.76 -4.94 10.80
C THR A 71 5.34 -4.39 12.09
N ALA A 72 4.65 -4.61 13.21
CA ALA A 72 5.13 -4.19 14.52
C ALA A 72 5.75 -5.37 15.26
N THR A 73 6.80 -5.09 16.04
CA THR A 73 7.50 -6.07 16.88
C THR A 73 7.53 -5.61 18.33
N ALA A 74 7.05 -6.46 19.24
CA ALA A 74 7.18 -6.30 20.68
C ALA A 74 8.22 -7.27 21.24
N GLN A 75 9.00 -6.82 22.22
CA GLN A 75 10.05 -7.63 22.85
C GLN A 75 10.24 -7.24 24.30
N ALA A 76 10.76 -8.18 25.10
CA ALA A 76 11.15 -7.95 26.48
C ALA A 76 12.46 -8.68 26.82
N PRO A 77 13.30 -8.14 27.71
CA PRO A 77 14.46 -8.84 28.26
C PRO A 77 14.08 -10.16 28.96
N PRO A 78 15.05 -11.09 29.14
CA PRO A 78 14.84 -12.28 29.94
C PRO A 78 14.41 -11.96 31.38
N VAL A 79 13.46 -12.72 31.92
CA VAL A 79 12.99 -12.59 33.30
C VAL A 79 13.37 -13.84 34.07
N ALA A 80 14.05 -13.69 35.21
CA ALA A 80 14.55 -14.80 36.02
C ALA A 80 15.38 -15.85 35.23
N GLY A 81 16.13 -15.39 34.23
CA GLY A 81 16.93 -16.26 33.36
C GLY A 81 16.13 -16.96 32.25
N VAL A 82 14.82 -16.76 32.17
CA VAL A 82 13.96 -17.27 31.10
C VAL A 82 13.83 -16.22 30.00
N ALA A 83 14.19 -16.59 28.78
CA ALA A 83 14.01 -15.72 27.62
C ALA A 83 12.51 -15.52 27.32
N VAL A 84 12.08 -14.26 27.19
CA VAL A 84 10.70 -13.91 26.84
C VAL A 84 10.51 -13.85 25.31
N GLY A 85 11.59 -13.54 24.57
CA GLY A 85 11.60 -13.50 23.11
C GLY A 85 11.06 -12.19 22.53
N SER A 86 10.89 -12.19 21.20
CA SER A 86 10.26 -11.12 20.42
C SER A 86 9.09 -11.69 19.63
N VAL A 87 8.00 -10.95 19.54
CA VAL A 87 6.81 -11.32 18.77
C VAL A 87 6.50 -10.19 17.81
N SER A 88 6.18 -10.54 16.56
CA SER A 88 5.81 -9.59 15.52
C SER A 88 4.46 -9.93 14.92
N ASP A 89 3.73 -8.91 14.49
CA ASP A 89 2.47 -9.06 13.75
C ASP A 89 2.40 -8.08 12.58
N THR A 90 1.72 -8.49 11.50
CA THR A 90 1.65 -7.72 10.24
C THR A 90 0.20 -7.44 9.85
N ALA A 91 -0.11 -6.15 9.66
CA ALA A 91 -1.38 -5.69 9.12
C ALA A 91 -1.23 -5.31 7.63
N SER A 92 -2.26 -5.58 6.83
CA SER A 92 -2.34 -5.16 5.43
C SER A 92 -3.60 -4.33 5.18
N ILE A 93 -3.45 -3.22 4.46
CA ILE A 93 -4.54 -2.39 3.97
C ILE A 93 -4.45 -2.35 2.46
N GLN A 94 -5.51 -2.78 1.78
CA GLN A 94 -5.59 -2.72 0.33
C GLN A 94 -5.85 -1.28 -0.11
N THR A 95 -5.06 -0.78 -1.06
CA THR A 95 -5.26 0.52 -1.68
C THR A 95 -5.80 0.31 -3.08
N THR A 96 -7.11 0.47 -3.26
CA THR A 96 -7.70 0.37 -4.61
C THR A 96 -7.44 1.67 -5.38
N THR A 97 -7.01 1.54 -6.64
CA THR A 97 -7.14 2.64 -7.59
C THR A 97 -8.63 2.83 -7.88
N ALA A 98 -9.19 3.99 -7.56
CA ALA A 98 -10.52 4.38 -8.06
C ALA A 98 -10.55 4.26 -9.61
N PRO A 99 -11.69 3.93 -10.24
CA PRO A 99 -11.77 3.86 -11.69
C PRO A 99 -11.34 5.19 -12.32
N SER A 100 -10.30 5.17 -13.16
CA SER A 100 -9.85 6.34 -13.90
C SER A 100 -10.59 6.46 -15.23
N VAL A 101 -11.21 7.60 -15.50
CA VAL A 101 -11.75 7.94 -16.82
C VAL A 101 -10.63 8.57 -17.65
N ILE A 102 -10.34 8.00 -18.82
CA ILE A 102 -9.38 8.55 -19.77
C ILE A 102 -10.18 9.15 -20.93
N ALA A 103 -10.06 10.46 -21.17
CA ALA A 103 -10.64 11.09 -22.34
C ALA A 103 -9.69 10.92 -23.54
N GLN A 104 -10.12 10.19 -24.56
CA GLN A 104 -9.42 10.12 -25.85
C GLN A 104 -10.09 11.09 -26.83
N ASN A 105 -9.33 12.07 -27.32
CA ASN A 105 -9.78 12.92 -28.41
C ASN A 105 -9.41 12.24 -29.73
N VAL A 106 -10.37 11.53 -30.34
CA VAL A 106 -10.20 10.97 -31.69
C VAL A 106 -10.64 12.05 -32.68
N PRO A 107 -9.73 12.70 -33.44
CA PRO A 107 -10.15 13.63 -34.47
C PRO A 107 -10.89 12.85 -35.55
N THR A 108 -12.20 13.10 -35.69
CA THR A 108 -12.93 12.66 -36.87
C THR A 108 -12.68 13.68 -37.98
N LEU A 109 -12.22 13.19 -39.14
CA LEU A 109 -12.24 14.00 -40.34
C LEU A 109 -13.72 14.18 -40.71
N GLY A 110 -14.21 15.42 -40.67
CA GLY A 110 -15.54 15.75 -41.21
C GLY A 110 -15.64 15.31 -42.67
N GLU A 111 -16.85 15.14 -43.20
CA GLU A 111 -17.19 14.47 -44.48
C GLU A 111 -16.39 14.88 -45.74
N TRP A 112 -15.54 15.89 -45.67
CA TRP A 112 -14.64 16.34 -46.72
C TRP A 112 -13.18 15.85 -46.59
N GLY A 113 -12.81 15.17 -45.50
CA GLY A 113 -11.42 14.79 -45.21
C GLY A 113 -10.93 13.47 -45.81
N VAL A 114 -11.72 12.80 -46.66
CA VAL A 114 -11.31 11.54 -47.31
C VAL A 114 -10.53 11.77 -48.62
N ILE A 115 -10.05 12.98 -48.91
CA ILE A 115 -9.35 13.27 -50.17
C ILE A 115 -7.87 13.61 -49.94
N ILE A 116 -7.03 12.63 -49.61
CA ILE A 116 -5.66 12.57 -50.16
C ILE A 116 -5.30 11.10 -50.48
N LEU A 117 -5.05 10.87 -51.76
CA LEU A 117 -4.72 9.59 -52.41
C LEU A 117 -3.19 9.42 -52.53
N SER A 118 -2.70 8.17 -52.37
CA SER A 118 -1.39 7.57 -52.79
C SER A 118 -0.12 7.95 -51.99
N SER A 119 0.76 7.04 -51.52
CA SER A 119 1.48 5.99 -52.27
C SER A 119 2.25 5.00 -51.36
N LEU A 120 2.12 3.67 -51.54
CA LEU A 120 3.25 2.71 -51.70
C LEU A 120 2.74 1.27 -52.00
N MET A 121 3.06 0.77 -53.20
CA MET A 121 3.17 -0.65 -53.65
C MET A 121 1.92 -1.55 -53.75
N ALA A 122 1.45 -1.78 -54.98
CA ALA A 122 1.63 -3.08 -55.66
C ALA A 122 1.30 -2.96 -57.16
N MET A 123 2.28 -3.36 -57.98
CA MET A 123 2.22 -3.47 -59.43
C MET A 123 1.39 -4.70 -59.86
N LEU A 124 1.01 -4.78 -61.14
CA LEU A 124 0.15 -5.75 -61.87
C LEU A 124 -1.33 -5.32 -61.95
N GLY A 125 -1.96 -5.11 -63.11
CA GLY A 125 -1.56 -5.26 -64.50
C GLY A 125 -2.81 -5.09 -65.40
N LEU A 126 -2.63 -4.39 -66.52
CA LEU A 126 -3.44 -4.35 -67.76
C LEU A 126 -4.81 -3.63 -67.82
N THR A 127 -4.78 -2.46 -68.49
CA THR A 127 -5.51 -2.08 -69.74
C THR A 127 -6.95 -2.58 -69.97
N ARG A 128 -7.97 -1.84 -70.46
CA ARG A 128 -8.04 -0.63 -71.32
C ARG A 128 -9.49 -0.10 -71.32
N ILE A 129 -9.63 1.23 -71.25
CA ILE A 129 -10.68 2.18 -71.69
C ILE A 129 -11.67 1.64 -72.79
N ARG A 130 -12.99 1.92 -72.83
CA ARG A 130 -13.63 3.18 -73.36
C ARG A 130 -15.18 3.29 -73.19
N ARG A 131 -15.61 4.44 -72.60
CA ARG A 131 -16.74 5.38 -72.88
C ARG A 131 -18.23 4.93 -73.09
N ARG A 132 -19.08 5.46 -72.19
CA ARG A 132 -20.46 6.06 -72.24
C ARG A 132 -21.49 5.70 -73.34
N LYS A 133 -22.69 5.34 -72.83
CA LYS A 133 -24.10 5.67 -73.20
C LYS A 133 -24.39 6.10 -74.66
N PHE A 134 -25.16 5.28 -75.38
CA PHE A 134 -26.62 5.38 -75.45
C PHE A 134 -27.21 3.97 -75.35
#